data_AF-A0A3B5LJI5-F1
#
_entry.id   AF-A0A3B5LJI5-F1
#
_cell.length_a   1.000
_cell.length_b   1.000
_cell.length_c   1.000
_cell.angle_alpha   90.00
_cell.angle_beta   90.00
_cell.angle_gamma   90.00
#
_symmetry.space_group_name_H-M   'P 1'
#
loop_
_entity.id
_entity.type
_entity.pdbx_description
1 polymer ?
#
loop_
_entity_poly.entity_id
_entity_poly.type
_entity_poly.pdbx_seq_one_letter_code
_entity_poly.pdbx_strand_id
1 'polypeptide(L)'
;EHSFQRFENSSLWTVHVGLTEQLIHGAHSLAIKRIIRHPQYWQKGLDYDIALMRLQEPLVFDGTGNVFLEFTEGTMCWISGWGATEEDESSVVLHSAMIPLISTKTCNQADVYKGLISSWMICAGYLEGGIDSCQSLLDD
;
A
#
# COMPACT_ATOMS: atom_id res chain seq x y z
N GLU A 1 2.16 8.21 2.71
CA GLU A 1 2.74 9.38 3.41
C GLU A 1 3.72 8.99 4.48
N HIS A 2 3.32 8.13 5.42
CA HIS A 2 4.17 7.70 6.52
C HIS A 2 5.54 7.20 6.05
N SER A 3 5.59 6.48 4.93
CA SER A 3 6.82 5.92 4.33
C SER A 3 7.83 6.99 3.86
N PHE A 4 7.42 8.25 3.71
CA PHE A 4 8.28 9.35 3.24
C PHE A 4 8.64 10.35 4.35
N GLN A 5 8.12 10.19 5.57
CA GLN A 5 8.35 11.16 6.67
C GLN A 5 9.83 11.38 6.98
N ARG A 6 10.68 10.35 6.80
CA ARG A 6 12.11 10.38 7.13
C ARG A 6 13.00 10.73 5.92
N PHE A 7 12.50 10.59 4.69
CA PHE A 7 13.30 10.72 3.47
C PHE A 7 12.51 11.42 2.34
N GLU A 8 12.42 12.74 2.38
CA GLU A 8 11.71 13.53 1.36
C GLU A 8 12.56 13.78 0.08
N ASN A 9 13.87 13.54 0.14
CA ASN A 9 14.77 13.77 -0.99
C ASN A 9 14.56 12.69 -2.06
N SER A 10 13.96 13.08 -3.20
CA SER A 10 13.65 12.16 -4.30
C SER A 10 14.88 11.45 -4.88
N SER A 11 16.08 12.02 -4.75
CA SER A 11 17.33 11.39 -5.21
C SER A 11 17.74 10.16 -4.40
N LEU A 12 17.14 9.94 -3.22
CA LEU A 12 17.37 8.75 -2.40
C LEU A 12 16.44 7.59 -2.79
N TRP A 13 15.49 7.81 -3.69
CA TRP A 13 14.47 6.85 -4.06
C TRP A 13 14.66 6.34 -5.48
N THR A 14 14.42 5.05 -5.66
CA THR A 14 14.32 4.39 -6.97
C THR A 14 13.07 3.53 -6.97
N VAL A 15 12.35 3.51 -8.09
CA VAL A 15 11.21 2.61 -8.28
C VAL A 15 11.62 1.48 -9.21
N HIS A 16 11.43 0.24 -8.77
CA HIS A 16 11.62 -0.95 -9.60
C HIS A 16 10.25 -1.45 -10.08
N VAL A 17 10.13 -1.77 -11.38
CA VAL A 17 8.86 -2.20 -11.99
C VAL A 17 9.01 -3.55 -12.71
N GLY A 18 7.89 -4.27 -12.84
CA GLY A 18 7.85 -5.55 -13.56
C GLY A 18 8.44 -6.74 -12.81
N LEU A 19 8.52 -6.65 -11.48
CA LEU A 19 9.09 -7.69 -10.63
C LEU A 19 8.00 -8.54 -9.98
N THR A 20 8.21 -9.85 -9.97
CA THR A 20 7.50 -10.81 -9.10
C THR A 20 8.42 -11.41 -8.04
N GLU A 21 9.73 -11.17 -8.14
CA GLU A 21 10.74 -11.55 -7.15
C GLU A 21 11.54 -10.30 -6.76
N GLN A 22 11.87 -10.15 -5.48
CA GLN A 22 12.65 -9.03 -4.94
C GLN A 22 14.13 -9.06 -5.36
N LEU A 23 14.56 -10.06 -6.13
CA LEU A 23 15.89 -10.09 -6.72
C LEU A 23 16.00 -8.94 -7.75
N ILE A 24 16.64 -7.84 -7.34
CA ILE A 24 16.79 -6.61 -8.15
C ILE A 24 17.64 -6.83 -9.41
N HIS A 25 18.27 -8.02 -9.56
CA HIS A 25 19.04 -8.38 -10.73
C HIS A 25 18.18 -8.39 -12.00
N GLY A 26 18.38 -7.38 -12.87
CA GLY A 26 17.62 -7.23 -14.12
C GLY A 26 16.34 -6.39 -13.98
N ALA A 27 16.06 -5.82 -12.81
CA ALA A 27 14.92 -4.95 -12.59
C ALA A 27 15.01 -3.65 -13.40
N HIS A 28 13.93 -3.29 -14.09
CA HIS A 28 13.81 -1.97 -14.70
C HIS A 28 13.66 -0.93 -13.58
N SER A 29 14.69 -0.11 -13.44
CA SER A 29 14.85 0.85 -12.34
C SER A 29 14.63 2.26 -12.83
N LEU A 30 13.75 3.01 -12.16
CA LEU A 30 13.30 4.33 -12.58
C LEU A 30 13.64 5.37 -11.52
N ALA A 31 14.32 6.44 -11.94
CA ALA A 31 14.65 7.57 -11.08
C ALA A 31 13.40 8.43 -10.78
N ILE A 32 13.40 9.06 -9.60
CA ILE A 32 12.27 9.85 -9.10
C ILE A 32 12.58 11.34 -9.23
N LYS A 33 11.72 12.05 -9.97
CA LYS A 33 11.81 13.50 -10.16
C LYS A 33 11.36 14.28 -8.94
N ARG A 34 10.27 13.84 -8.32
CA ARG A 34 9.67 14.52 -7.17
C ARG A 34 8.71 13.59 -6.43
N ILE A 35 8.67 13.74 -5.11
CA ILE A 35 7.64 13.17 -4.23
C ILE A 35 6.64 14.29 -3.90
N ILE A 36 5.35 14.02 -4.08
CA ILE A 36 4.25 14.97 -3.83
C ILE A 36 3.43 14.42 -2.67
N ARG A 37 3.52 15.14 -1.56
CA ARG A 37 2.86 14.83 -0.30
C ARG A 37 1.43 15.39 -0.28
N HIS A 38 0.51 14.71 0.40
CA HIS A 38 -0.83 15.24 0.60
C HIS A 38 -0.78 16.38 1.62
N PRO A 39 -1.21 17.60 1.26
CA PRO A 39 -1.02 18.78 2.11
C PRO A 39 -1.80 18.72 3.44
N GLN A 40 -2.81 17.85 3.52
CA GLN A 40 -3.64 17.65 4.71
C GLN A 40 -3.30 16.36 5.48
N TYR A 41 -2.21 15.66 5.14
CA TYR A 41 -1.83 14.46 5.86
C TYR A 41 -1.74 14.70 7.37
N TRP A 42 -2.45 13.88 8.14
CA TRP A 42 -2.53 14.04 9.58
C TRP A 42 -1.98 12.81 10.31
N GLN A 43 -0.74 12.92 10.78
CA GLN A 43 0.02 11.80 11.34
C GLN A 43 -0.67 11.06 12.50
N LYS A 44 -1.42 11.75 13.37
CA LYS A 44 -2.09 11.09 14.51
C LYS A 44 -3.30 10.26 14.09
N GLY A 45 -4.07 10.77 13.13
CA GLY A 45 -5.28 10.11 12.65
C GLY A 45 -5.04 9.24 11.42
N LEU A 46 -3.85 9.30 10.80
CA LEU A 46 -3.51 8.68 9.52
C LEU A 46 -4.43 9.07 8.35
N ASP A 47 -5.18 10.17 8.52
CA ASP A 47 -6.00 10.72 7.44
C ASP A 47 -5.11 11.23 6.30
N TYR A 48 -5.55 10.96 5.08
CA TYR A 48 -4.85 11.28 3.84
C TYR A 48 -3.44 10.67 3.75
N ASP A 49 -3.26 9.43 4.22
CA ASP A 49 -2.00 8.68 4.09
C ASP A 49 -1.73 8.24 2.63
N ILE A 50 -1.56 9.20 1.73
CA ILE A 50 -1.32 9.00 0.31
C ILE A 50 -0.28 10.00 -0.20
N ALA A 51 0.68 9.54 -1.01
CA ALA A 51 1.66 10.39 -1.67
C ALA A 51 1.86 9.92 -3.11
N LEU A 52 2.25 10.84 -4.00
CA LEU A 52 2.53 10.53 -5.40
C LEU A 52 4.03 10.65 -5.68
N MET A 53 4.58 9.66 -6.36
CA MET A 53 5.95 9.72 -6.87
C MET A 53 5.92 10.01 -8.38
N ARG A 54 6.50 11.14 -8.78
CA ARG A 54 6.66 11.49 -10.20
C ARG A 54 7.97 10.91 -10.69
N LEU A 55 7.89 10.00 -11.67
CA LEU A 55 9.05 9.47 -12.37
C LEU A 55 9.79 10.57 -13.16
N GLN A 56 11.11 10.42 -13.29
CA GLN A 56 11.95 11.29 -14.11
C GLN A 56 11.61 11.18 -15.60
N GLU A 57 11.37 9.95 -16.05
CA GLU A 57 10.95 9.62 -17.41
C GLU A 57 9.61 8.86 -17.37
N PRO A 58 8.72 9.04 -18.37
CA PRO A 58 7.48 8.29 -18.44
C PRO A 58 7.74 6.79 -18.58
N LEU A 59 7.03 5.97 -17.81
CA LEU A 59 7.06 4.52 -17.97
C LEU A 59 6.25 4.12 -19.22
N VAL A 60 6.86 3.35 -20.11
CA VAL A 60 6.16 2.68 -21.21
C VAL A 60 5.57 1.38 -20.65
N PHE A 61 4.25 1.28 -20.66
CA PHE A 61 3.52 0.09 -20.19
C PHE A 61 2.92 -0.65 -21.40
N ASP A 62 3.01 -1.97 -21.42
CA ASP A 62 2.50 -2.84 -22.48
C ASP A 62 1.05 -3.34 -22.23
N GLY A 63 0.46 -2.95 -21.10
CA GLY A 63 -0.91 -3.28 -20.71
C GLY A 63 -1.77 -2.08 -20.30
N THR A 64 -3.04 -2.34 -20.01
CA THR A 64 -3.98 -1.34 -19.46
C THR A 64 -3.80 -1.18 -17.96
N GLY A 65 -3.10 -0.12 -17.54
CA GLY A 65 -3.03 0.32 -16.15
C GLY A 65 -4.22 1.21 -15.77
N ASN A 66 -5.43 0.67 -15.72
CA ASN A 66 -6.58 1.41 -15.22
C ASN A 66 -6.75 1.12 -13.73
N VAL A 67 -6.55 2.16 -12.89
CA VAL A 67 -6.92 2.13 -11.48
C VAL A 67 -8.36 2.63 -11.39
N PHE A 68 -9.28 1.75 -11.00
CA PHE A 68 -10.66 2.12 -10.70
C PHE A 68 -10.79 2.42 -9.20
N LEU A 69 -11.50 3.49 -8.86
CA LEU A 69 -11.73 3.94 -7.48
C LEU A 69 -13.20 3.72 -7.08
N GLU A 70 -13.70 2.50 -7.28
CA GLU A 70 -15.03 2.11 -6.82
C GLU A 70 -14.91 1.13 -5.65
N PHE A 71 -15.40 1.56 -4.49
CA PHE A 71 -15.31 0.79 -3.25
C PHE A 71 -16.71 0.37 -2.79
N THR A 72 -17.18 -0.73 -3.35
CA THR A 72 -18.48 -1.32 -2.98
C THR A 72 -18.25 -2.41 -1.94
N GLU A 73 -18.96 -2.34 -0.81
CA GLU A 73 -18.91 -3.38 0.23
C GLU A 73 -19.11 -4.79 -0.35
N GLY A 74 -18.32 -5.75 0.13
CA GLY A 74 -18.33 -7.14 -0.35
C GLY A 74 -17.60 -7.36 -1.67
N THR A 75 -17.13 -6.33 -2.35
CA THR A 75 -16.29 -6.49 -3.54
C THR A 75 -14.98 -7.16 -3.16
N MET A 76 -14.61 -8.22 -3.88
CA MET A 76 -13.32 -8.86 -3.69
C MET A 76 -12.22 -8.03 -4.34
N CYS A 77 -11.17 -7.75 -3.59
CA CYS A 77 -9.99 -7.03 -4.04
C CYS A 77 -8.74 -7.87 -3.82
N TRP A 78 -7.70 -7.58 -4.60
CA TRP A 78 -6.38 -8.17 -4.40
C TRP A 78 -5.53 -7.23 -3.55
N ILE A 79 -4.89 -7.80 -2.53
CA ILE A 79 -3.72 -7.21 -1.90
C ILE A 79 -2.49 -8.00 -2.35
N SER A 80 -1.35 -7.31 -2.46
CA SER A 80 -0.09 -7.96 -2.85
C SER A 80 1.10 -7.25 -2.23
N GLY A 81 2.14 -8.02 -1.91
CA GLY A 81 3.37 -7.48 -1.37
C GLY A 81 4.41 -8.56 -1.10
N TRP A 82 5.59 -8.10 -0.71
CA TRP A 82 6.73 -8.91 -0.29
C TRP A 82 7.01 -8.79 1.21
N GLY A 83 6.01 -8.33 1.97
CA GLY A 83 6.11 -8.12 3.41
C GLY A 83 6.31 -9.42 4.19
N ALA A 84 6.39 -9.30 5.52
CA ALA A 84 6.51 -10.45 6.40
C ALA A 84 5.34 -11.43 6.21
N THR A 85 5.63 -12.72 6.38
CA THR A 85 4.65 -13.80 6.53
C THR A 85 4.71 -14.31 7.97
N GLU A 86 3.84 -15.24 8.35
CA GLU A 86 3.93 -15.88 9.68
C GLU A 86 5.26 -16.64 9.89
N GLU A 87 5.92 -17.03 8.80
CA GLU A 87 7.12 -17.87 8.80
C GLU A 87 8.41 -17.06 8.59
N ASP A 88 8.34 -15.93 7.88
CA ASP A 88 9.51 -15.14 7.46
C ASP A 88 9.31 -13.63 7.65
N GLU A 89 10.37 -12.91 8.01
CA GLU A 89 10.38 -11.44 8.16
C GLU A 89 10.16 -10.69 6.82
N SER A 90 10.42 -11.34 5.69
CA SER A 90 10.18 -10.81 4.35
C SER A 90 10.18 -11.93 3.31
N SER A 91 9.36 -11.83 2.27
CA SER A 91 9.36 -12.80 1.18
C SER A 91 10.14 -12.31 -0.04
N VAL A 92 10.96 -13.18 -0.61
CA VAL A 92 11.60 -12.94 -1.91
C VAL A 92 10.57 -12.93 -3.04
N VAL A 93 9.49 -13.69 -2.91
CA VAL A 93 8.48 -13.85 -3.96
C VAL A 93 7.25 -12.98 -3.64
N LEU A 94 6.65 -12.39 -4.67
CA LEU A 94 5.45 -11.58 -4.51
C LEU A 94 4.29 -12.47 -4.06
N HIS A 95 3.74 -12.18 -2.90
CA HIS A 95 2.49 -12.79 -2.45
C HIS A 95 1.32 -11.94 -2.86
N SER A 96 0.19 -12.60 -3.08
CA SER A 96 -1.09 -11.94 -3.31
C SER A 96 -2.21 -12.73 -2.66
N ALA A 97 -3.22 -12.03 -2.17
CA ALA A 97 -4.38 -12.64 -1.58
C ALA A 97 -5.64 -11.85 -1.94
N MET A 98 -6.77 -12.56 -2.03
CA MET A 98 -8.07 -11.95 -2.21
C MET A 98 -8.73 -11.70 -0.86
N ILE A 99 -9.21 -10.48 -0.65
CA ILE A 99 -9.95 -10.07 0.54
C ILE A 99 -11.20 -9.26 0.14
N PRO A 100 -12.29 -9.32 0.90
CA PRO A 100 -13.48 -8.51 0.62
C PRO A 100 -13.32 -7.10 1.20
N LEU A 101 -13.89 -6.10 0.52
CA LEU A 101 -14.12 -4.77 1.10
C LEU A 101 -15.16 -4.86 2.21
N ILE A 102 -14.89 -4.19 3.33
CA ILE A 102 -15.78 -4.08 4.48
C ILE A 102 -16.28 -2.63 4.58
N SER A 103 -17.57 -2.43 4.86
CA SER A 103 -18.08 -1.08 5.08
C SER A 103 -17.43 -0.43 6.31
N THR A 104 -17.22 0.90 6.23
CA THR A 104 -16.73 1.72 7.34
C THR A 104 -17.59 1.55 8.60
N LYS A 105 -18.90 1.36 8.44
CA LYS A 105 -19.82 1.09 9.56
C LYS A 105 -19.46 -0.19 10.31
N THR A 106 -19.19 -1.26 9.58
CA THR A 106 -18.80 -2.56 10.17
C THR A 106 -17.43 -2.46 10.83
N CYS A 107 -16.44 -1.84 10.17
CA CYS A 107 -15.12 -1.67 10.78
C CYS A 107 -15.12 -0.76 12.02
N ASN A 108 -16.06 0.18 12.11
CA ASN A 108 -16.20 1.04 13.29
C ASN A 108 -17.08 0.45 14.41
N GLN A 109 -17.46 -0.82 14.34
CA GLN A 109 -18.06 -1.49 15.48
C GLN A 109 -17.13 -1.45 16.71
N ALA A 110 -17.74 -1.52 17.90
CA ALA A 110 -17.03 -1.40 19.17
C ALA A 110 -15.98 -2.49 19.40
N ASP A 111 -16.15 -3.65 18.78
CA ASP A 111 -15.24 -4.78 18.94
C ASP A 111 -14.16 -4.85 17.85
N VAL A 112 -14.16 -3.90 16.89
CA VAL A 112 -13.21 -3.85 15.78
C VAL A 112 -12.30 -2.61 15.94
N TYR A 113 -12.60 -1.49 15.27
CA TYR A 113 -11.79 -0.26 15.36
C TYR A 113 -12.41 0.85 16.22
N LYS A 114 -13.57 0.64 16.85
CA LYS A 114 -14.14 1.58 17.84
C LYS A 114 -14.31 3.03 17.33
N GLY A 115 -14.66 3.19 16.06
CA GLY A 115 -14.85 4.52 15.46
C GLY A 115 -13.58 5.20 14.95
N LEU A 116 -12.43 4.52 14.94
CA LEU A 116 -11.16 5.09 14.48
C LEU A 116 -11.04 5.19 12.94
N ILE A 117 -11.84 4.45 12.18
CA ILE A 117 -11.78 4.49 10.71
C ILE A 117 -12.56 5.71 10.20
N SER A 118 -11.85 6.66 9.60
CA SER A 118 -12.44 7.88 9.05
C SER A 118 -13.04 7.67 7.65
N SER A 119 -13.67 8.71 7.08
CA SER A 119 -14.14 8.70 5.68
C SER A 119 -13.02 8.76 4.64
N TRP A 120 -11.77 8.93 5.07
CA TRP A 120 -10.58 8.96 4.21
C TRP A 120 -9.84 7.62 4.19
N MET A 121 -10.44 6.60 4.81
CA MET A 121 -9.89 5.26 4.95
C MET A 121 -10.87 4.21 4.41
N ILE A 122 -10.33 3.09 3.96
CA ILE A 122 -11.09 1.95 3.48
C ILE A 122 -10.66 0.73 4.30
N CYS A 123 -11.61 -0.16 4.54
CA CYS A 123 -11.39 -1.38 5.31
C CYS A 123 -11.62 -2.59 4.41
N ALA A 124 -10.77 -3.61 4.54
CA ALA A 124 -10.86 -4.84 3.76
C ALA A 124 -10.25 -5.98 4.58
N GLY A 125 -10.76 -7.20 4.41
CA GLY A 125 -10.28 -8.36 5.15
C GLY A 125 -11.40 -9.25 5.66
N TYR A 126 -11.04 -10.19 6.51
CA TYR A 126 -11.95 -11.09 7.20
C TYR A 126 -11.98 -10.72 8.68
N LEU A 127 -13.17 -10.52 9.26
CA LEU A 127 -13.28 -10.15 10.68
C LEU A 127 -12.79 -11.27 11.62
N GLU A 128 -12.78 -12.51 11.12
CA GLU A 128 -12.26 -13.68 11.78
C GLU A 128 -10.72 -13.77 11.74
N GLY A 129 -10.06 -12.90 10.97
CA GLY A 129 -8.62 -12.91 10.74
C GLY A 129 -8.17 -13.92 9.66
N GLY A 130 -6.87 -14.25 9.66
CA GLY A 130 -6.26 -15.25 8.78
C GLY A 130 -5.54 -14.65 7.57
N ILE A 131 -6.24 -13.95 6.68
CA ILE A 131 -5.63 -13.28 5.52
C ILE A 131 -5.65 -11.77 5.75
N ASP A 132 -4.47 -11.18 5.90
CA ASP A 132 -4.28 -9.74 6.12
C ASP A 132 -2.95 -9.24 5.53
N SER A 133 -2.77 -7.93 5.45
CA SER A 133 -1.48 -7.30 5.17
C SER A 133 -0.61 -7.29 6.43
N CYS A 134 0.64 -7.75 6.31
CA CYS A 134 1.64 -7.64 7.35
C CYS A 134 2.65 -6.55 7.01
N GLN A 135 3.09 -5.79 8.02
CA GLN A 135 4.25 -4.90 7.89
C GLN A 135 5.52 -5.76 7.91
N SER A 136 6.39 -5.60 6.90
CA SER A 136 7.82 -5.88 7.10
C SER A 136 8.36 -4.76 7.99
N LEU A 137 8.70 -5.07 9.23
CA LEU A 137 9.23 -4.12 10.20
C LEU A 137 10.51 -3.45 9.65
N LEU A 138 10.42 -2.15 9.39
CA LEU A 138 11.54 -1.22 9.52
C LEU A 138 11.02 0.03 10.23
N ASP A 139 10.58 -0.14 11.47
CA ASP A 139 10.41 0.95 12.43
C ASP A 139 11.27 0.62 13.66
N ASP A 140 12.54 1.04 13.60
CA ASP A 140 13.38 1.38 14.76
C ASP A 140 13.38 2.91 14.98
#